data_AF-A0A413PTB5-F1
#
_entry.id   AF-A0A413PTB5-F1
#
_cell.length_a   1.000
_cell.length_b   1.000
_cell.length_c   1.000
_cell.angle_alpha   90.00
_cell.angle_beta   90.00
_cell.angle_gamma   90.00
#
_symmetry.space_group_name_H-M   'P 1'
#
loop_
_entity.id
_entity.type
_entity.pdbx_description
1 polymer ?
#
loop_
_entity_poly.entity_id
_entity_poly.type
_entity_poly.pdbx_seq_one_letter_code
_entity_poly.pdbx_strand_id
1 'polypeptide(L)'
;MDTSKYWAKSDKVTTLVIHNAALREALDKLYELGYIEKEMYELLKIACEYHDLGKINEMFQARMKNKKLHFDLEKEIPHNVLSLFFVDSERVNKINPEDKKNYVRMLFAILYHHYNSDLMRMVSSSKRQLENIFHRMLFRIFRMRYIAFL
;
A
#
# COMPACT_ATOMS: atom_id res chain seq x y z
N MET A 1 -9.90 1.84 -8.71
CA MET A 1 -9.72 3.25 -8.30
C MET A 1 -8.76 3.89 -9.29
N ASP A 2 -9.07 5.09 -9.79
CA ASP A 2 -8.19 5.79 -10.73
C ASP A 2 -7.04 6.47 -9.96
N THR A 3 -5.84 5.89 -10.02
CA THR A 3 -4.65 6.38 -9.30
C THR A 3 -3.87 7.44 -10.09
N SER A 4 -4.26 7.76 -11.33
CA SER A 4 -3.54 8.71 -12.19
C SER A 4 -3.55 10.15 -11.65
N LYS A 5 -4.52 10.46 -10.78
CA LYS A 5 -4.73 11.79 -10.18
C LYS A 5 -3.95 12.04 -8.89
N TYR A 6 -3.27 11.02 -8.38
CA TYR A 6 -2.59 11.06 -7.09
C TYR A 6 -1.08 11.10 -7.28
N TRP A 7 -0.43 12.06 -6.63
CA TRP A 7 1.02 12.22 -6.69
C TRP A 7 1.72 11.18 -5.83
N ALA A 8 2.76 10.54 -6.39
CA ALA A 8 3.66 9.66 -5.65
C ALA A 8 4.89 10.42 -5.10
N LYS A 9 5.30 11.49 -5.81
CA LYS A 9 6.40 12.38 -5.45
C LYS A 9 5.96 13.86 -5.55
N SER A 10 6.72 14.74 -4.90
CA SER A 10 6.44 16.19 -4.83
C SER A 10 7.02 16.99 -6.01
N ASP A 11 7.43 16.31 -7.08
CA ASP A 11 7.93 16.89 -8.33
C ASP A 11 6.79 17.39 -9.25
N LYS A 12 5.53 17.12 -8.90
CA LYS A 12 4.33 17.42 -9.70
C LYS A 12 4.32 16.75 -11.08
N VAL A 13 5.08 15.67 -11.24
CA VAL A 13 5.15 14.88 -12.48
C VAL A 13 4.88 13.41 -12.17
N THR A 14 5.47 12.87 -11.10
CA THR A 14 5.38 11.45 -10.77
C THR A 14 4.07 11.15 -10.03
N THR A 15 3.07 10.66 -10.76
CA THR A 15 1.83 10.11 -10.21
C THR A 15 2.03 8.67 -9.73
N LEU A 16 1.08 8.12 -8.98
CA LEU A 16 1.10 6.70 -8.57
C LEU A 16 1.14 5.76 -9.77
N VAL A 17 0.41 6.07 -10.85
CA VAL A 17 0.43 5.26 -12.08
C VAL A 17 1.84 5.25 -12.70
N ILE A 18 2.48 6.42 -12.81
CA ILE A 18 3.82 6.54 -13.39
C ILE A 18 4.85 5.81 -12.52
N HIS A 19 4.78 6.01 -11.19
CA HIS A 19 5.67 5.36 -10.23
C HIS A 19 5.54 3.84 -10.29
N ASN A 20 4.31 3.31 -10.29
CA ASN A 20 4.07 1.87 -10.34
C ASN A 20 4.48 1.28 -11.70
N ALA A 21 4.33 2.01 -12.81
CA ALA A 21 4.76 1.55 -14.13
C ALA A 21 6.29 1.37 -14.20
N ALA A 22 7.07 2.31 -13.66
CA ALA A 22 8.52 2.20 -13.61
C ALA A 22 8.98 1.00 -12.74
N LEU A 23 8.32 0.77 -11.60
CA LEU A 23 8.60 -0.39 -10.75
C LEU A 23 8.22 -1.71 -11.44
N ARG A 24 7.11 -1.71 -12.20
CA ARG A 24 6.66 -2.87 -12.97
C ARG A 24 7.66 -3.25 -14.07
N GLU A 25 8.21 -2.26 -14.78
CA GLU A 25 9.26 -2.49 -15.78
C GLU A 25 10.52 -3.11 -15.14
N ALA A 26 10.92 -2.65 -13.96
CA ALA A 26 12.04 -3.25 -13.24
C ALA A 26 11.76 -4.70 -12.81
N LEU A 27 10.53 -4.99 -12.37
CA LEU A 27 10.09 -6.35 -12.06
C LEU A 27 10.11 -7.27 -13.30
N ASP A 28 9.63 -6.77 -14.44
CA ASP A 28 9.64 -7.53 -15.70
C ASP A 28 11.08 -7.91 -16.09
N LYS A 29 12.03 -6.97 -15.98
CA LYS A 29 13.46 -7.26 -16.20
C LYS A 29 14.03 -8.31 -15.25
N LEU A 30 13.68 -8.28 -13.96
CA LEU A 30 14.14 -9.29 -13.00
C LEU A 30 13.68 -10.70 -13.39
N TYR A 31 12.44 -10.82 -13.87
CA TYR A 31 11.88 -12.09 -14.31
C TYR A 31 12.49 -12.56 -15.64
N GLU A 32 12.60 -11.67 -16.63
CA GLU A 32 13.18 -11.96 -17.95
C GLU A 32 14.65 -12.42 -17.85
N LEU A 33 15.41 -11.83 -16.93
CA LEU A 33 16.81 -12.22 -16.68
C LEU A 33 16.93 -13.49 -15.82
N GLY A 34 15.83 -14.07 -15.36
CA GLY A 34 15.82 -15.32 -14.57
C GLY A 34 16.26 -15.17 -13.11
N TYR A 35 16.28 -13.95 -12.56
CA TYR A 35 16.63 -13.73 -11.14
C TYR A 35 15.54 -14.18 -10.17
N ILE A 36 14.29 -14.27 -10.64
CA ILE A 36 13.15 -14.69 -9.84
C ILE A 36 12.27 -15.67 -10.62
N GLU A 37 11.61 -16.56 -9.89
CA GLU A 37 10.67 -17.51 -10.47
C GLU A 37 9.27 -16.91 -10.64
N LYS A 38 8.41 -17.61 -11.39
CA LYS A 38 7.05 -17.17 -11.73
C LYS A 38 6.20 -16.85 -10.50
N GLU A 39 6.27 -17.67 -9.45
CA GLU A 39 5.51 -17.42 -8.21
C GLU A 39 5.91 -16.08 -7.58
N MET A 40 7.21 -15.84 -7.41
CA MET A 40 7.75 -14.60 -6.87
C MET A 40 7.38 -13.41 -7.74
N TYR A 41 7.43 -13.55 -9.06
CA TYR A 41 7.02 -12.51 -10.00
C TYR A 41 5.56 -12.09 -9.82
N GLU A 42 4.63 -13.04 -9.71
CA GLU A 42 3.21 -12.73 -9.51
C GLU A 42 2.95 -12.11 -8.13
N LEU A 43 3.64 -12.56 -7.08
CA LEU A 43 3.58 -11.93 -5.76
C LEU A 43 4.11 -10.49 -5.79
N LEU A 44 5.26 -10.26 -6.41
CA LEU A 44 5.86 -8.93 -6.52
C LEU A 44 5.01 -7.99 -7.37
N LYS A 45 4.32 -8.51 -8.39
CA LYS A 45 3.37 -7.72 -9.19
C LYS A 45 2.26 -7.15 -8.32
N ILE A 46 1.69 -7.97 -7.43
CA ILE A 46 0.71 -7.53 -6.44
C ILE A 46 1.34 -6.50 -5.48
N ALA A 47 2.55 -6.75 -4.98
CA ALA A 47 3.25 -5.82 -4.09
C ALA A 47 3.46 -4.44 -4.74
N CYS A 48 3.87 -4.41 -6.01
CA CYS A 48 4.07 -3.17 -6.78
C CYS A 48 2.78 -2.33 -6.86
N GLU A 49 1.63 -2.98 -7.03
CA GLU A 49 0.35 -2.28 -7.10
C GLU A 49 -0.06 -1.66 -5.75
N TYR A 50 0.18 -2.36 -4.65
CA TYR A 50 -0.33 -1.96 -3.33
C TYR A 50 0.64 -1.14 -2.48
N HIS A 51 1.97 -1.25 -2.66
CA HIS A 51 2.94 -0.73 -1.70
C HIS A 51 2.73 0.75 -1.35
N ASP A 52 2.45 1.58 -2.36
CA ASP A 52 2.27 3.02 -2.22
C ASP A 52 0.81 3.48 -2.28
N LEU A 53 -0.15 2.54 -2.29
CA LEU A 53 -1.57 2.89 -2.45
C LEU A 53 -2.10 3.75 -1.29
N GLY A 54 -1.52 3.63 -0.09
CA GLY A 54 -1.82 4.52 1.04
C GLY A 54 -1.51 6.01 0.79
N LYS A 55 -0.73 6.35 -0.24
CA LYS A 55 -0.43 7.74 -0.63
C LYS A 55 -1.65 8.49 -1.19
N ILE A 56 -2.75 7.80 -1.51
CA ILE A 56 -4.01 8.43 -1.92
C ILE A 56 -4.65 9.29 -0.81
N ASN A 57 -4.23 9.09 0.44
CA ASN A 57 -4.69 9.85 1.59
C ASN A 57 -4.50 11.37 1.39
N GLU A 58 -5.52 12.14 1.80
CA GLU A 58 -5.59 13.59 1.64
C GLU A 58 -4.39 14.32 2.25
N MET A 59 -3.95 13.90 3.44
CA MET A 59 -2.81 14.53 4.11
C MET A 59 -1.51 14.30 3.32
N PHE A 60 -1.31 13.07 2.80
CA PHE A 60 -0.18 12.77 1.92
C PHE A 60 -0.20 13.65 0.66
N GLN A 61 -1.35 13.73 0.00
CA GLN A 61 -1.50 14.57 -1.20
C GLN A 61 -1.32 16.06 -0.90
N ALA A 62 -1.73 16.53 0.27
CA ALA A 62 -1.48 17.91 0.69
C ALA A 62 0.02 18.20 0.79
N ARG A 63 0.81 17.28 1.35
CA ARG A 63 2.29 17.40 1.40
C ARG A 63 2.93 17.36 0.01
N MET A 64 2.40 16.56 -0.92
CA MET A 64 2.91 16.53 -2.29
C MET A 64 2.68 17.87 -3.00
N LYS A 65 1.58 18.57 -2.69
CA LYS A 65 1.26 19.90 -3.24
C LYS A 65 2.02 21.03 -2.56
N ASN A 66 2.32 20.90 -1.26
CA ASN A 66 3.02 21.91 -0.47
C ASN A 66 4.19 21.32 0.33
N LYS A 67 5.41 21.53 -0.16
CA LYS A 67 6.65 21.02 0.45
C LYS A 67 6.96 21.60 1.84
N LYS A 68 6.26 22.66 2.29
CA LYS A 68 6.39 23.20 3.66
C LYS A 68 5.61 22.38 4.70
N LEU A 69 4.70 21.50 4.26
CA LEU A 69 3.98 20.60 5.15
C LEU A 69 4.84 19.36 5.41
N HIS A 70 5.06 19.08 6.69
CA HIS A 70 5.78 17.89 7.15
C HIS A 70 4.80 16.84 7.66
N PHE A 71 5.25 15.57 7.68
CA PHE A 71 4.47 14.49 8.25
C PHE A 71 4.31 14.71 9.75
N ASP A 72 3.08 14.61 10.24
CA ASP A 72 2.74 14.78 11.65
C ASP A 72 2.26 13.45 12.24
N LEU A 73 3.09 12.83 13.07
CA LEU A 73 2.79 11.53 13.71
C LEU A 73 1.52 11.55 14.56
N GLU A 74 1.12 12.70 15.11
CA GLU A 74 -0.06 12.84 15.95
C GLU A 74 -1.35 12.99 15.13
N LYS A 75 -1.23 13.33 13.84
CA LYS A 75 -2.37 13.52 12.93
C LYS A 75 -2.44 12.53 11.78
N GLU A 76 -1.34 11.89 11.44
CA GLU A 76 -1.20 11.11 10.22
C GLU A 76 -0.75 9.69 10.45
N ILE A 77 -1.25 8.79 9.61
CA ILE A 77 -0.80 7.41 9.54
C ILE A 77 0.17 7.27 8.35
N PRO A 78 1.32 6.60 8.53
CA PRO A 78 2.25 6.31 7.45
C PRO A 78 1.58 5.61 6.26
N HIS A 79 1.94 5.97 5.02
CA HIS A 79 1.25 5.43 3.84
C HIS A 79 1.47 3.93 3.67
N ASN A 80 2.65 3.41 4.04
CA ASN A 80 2.94 1.97 4.05
C ASN A 80 2.01 1.19 4.99
N VAL A 81 1.62 1.77 6.13
CA VAL A 81 0.62 1.18 7.04
C VAL A 81 -0.76 1.24 6.40
N LEU A 82 -1.14 2.39 5.82
CA LEU A 82 -2.43 2.53 5.12
C LEU A 82 -2.56 1.58 3.92
N SER A 83 -1.47 1.33 3.19
CA SER A 83 -1.42 0.41 2.06
C SER A 83 -1.85 -1.02 2.43
N LEU A 84 -1.57 -1.47 3.66
CA LEU A 84 -1.94 -2.81 4.12
C LEU A 84 -3.44 -3.08 4.06
N PHE A 85 -4.26 -2.05 4.29
CA PHE A 85 -5.71 -2.17 4.29
C PHE A 85 -6.32 -2.42 2.91
N PHE A 86 -5.54 -2.22 1.85
CA PHE A 86 -5.99 -2.43 0.48
C PHE A 86 -5.57 -3.78 -0.11
N VAL A 87 -4.66 -4.50 0.54
CA VAL A 87 -4.12 -5.76 0.01
C VAL A 87 -5.23 -6.81 -0.02
N ASP A 88 -5.52 -7.31 -1.22
CA ASP A 88 -6.50 -8.38 -1.43
C ASP A 88 -5.90 -9.74 -1.07
N SER A 89 -6.29 -10.27 0.09
CA SER A 89 -5.80 -11.55 0.59
C SER A 89 -6.17 -12.74 -0.28
N GLU A 90 -7.34 -12.71 -0.94
CA GLU A 90 -7.76 -13.79 -1.85
C GLU A 90 -6.88 -13.81 -3.08
N ARG A 91 -6.59 -12.64 -3.65
CA ARG A 91 -5.71 -12.53 -4.82
C ARG A 91 -4.30 -13.03 -4.51
N VAL A 92 -3.75 -12.70 -3.34
CA VAL A 92 -2.42 -13.19 -2.92
C VAL A 92 -2.43 -14.70 -2.71
N ASN A 93 -3.42 -15.23 -1.99
CA ASN A 93 -3.48 -16.67 -1.69
C ASN A 93 -3.75 -17.52 -2.93
N LYS A 94 -4.40 -16.98 -3.97
CA LYS A 94 -4.60 -17.68 -5.26
C LYS A 94 -3.30 -17.95 -6.02
N ILE A 95 -2.23 -17.20 -5.77
CA ILE A 95 -0.94 -17.39 -6.45
C ILE A 95 -0.30 -18.72 -6.05
N ASN A 96 -0.32 -19.04 -4.76
CA ASN A 96 0.11 -20.33 -4.23
C ASN A 96 -0.78 -20.70 -3.02
N PRO A 97 -1.85 -21.48 -3.25
CA PRO A 97 -2.80 -21.87 -2.21
C PRO A 97 -2.18 -22.71 -1.09
N GLU A 98 -1.09 -23.42 -1.38
CA GLU A 98 -0.38 -24.26 -0.41
C GLU A 98 0.46 -23.41 0.55
N ASP A 99 1.05 -22.31 0.06
CA ASP A 99 1.79 -21.37 0.91
C ASP A 99 0.89 -20.26 1.49
N LYS A 100 0.20 -20.65 2.56
CA LYS A 100 -0.67 -19.75 3.35
C LYS A 100 0.06 -18.57 4.00
N LYS A 101 1.40 -18.52 3.97
CA LYS A 101 2.19 -17.42 4.55
C LYS A 101 2.42 -16.29 3.55
N ASN A 102 2.13 -16.48 2.27
CA ASN A 102 2.37 -15.46 1.24
C ASN A 102 1.61 -14.15 1.51
N TYR A 103 0.37 -14.22 2.01
CA TYR A 103 -0.34 -13.02 2.43
C TYR A 103 0.38 -12.27 3.56
N VAL A 104 0.84 -12.97 4.59
CA VAL A 104 1.57 -12.33 5.70
C VAL A 104 2.90 -11.75 5.21
N ARG A 105 3.67 -12.49 4.40
CA ARG A 105 4.93 -11.98 3.82
C ARG A 105 4.71 -10.72 2.98
N MET A 106 3.65 -10.68 2.18
CA MET A 106 3.24 -9.50 1.42
C MET A 106 2.99 -8.29 2.32
N LEU A 107 2.24 -8.48 3.41
CA LEU A 107 1.96 -7.42 4.37
C LEU A 107 3.26 -6.90 5.00
N PHE A 108 4.21 -7.78 5.35
CA PHE A 108 5.51 -7.35 5.88
C PHE A 108 6.35 -6.62 4.82
N ALA A 109 6.41 -7.14 3.59
CA ALA A 109 7.14 -6.46 2.51
C ALA A 109 6.61 -5.04 2.28
N ILE A 110 5.28 -4.87 2.25
CA ILE A 110 4.65 -3.55 2.11
C ILE A 110 4.85 -2.71 3.39
N LEU A 111 4.72 -3.27 4.58
CA LEU A 111 4.92 -2.50 5.81
C LEU A 111 6.33 -1.92 5.89
N TYR A 112 7.35 -2.67 5.46
CA TYR A 112 8.76 -2.30 5.61
C TYR A 112 9.43 -1.72 4.35
N HIS A 113 8.70 -1.44 3.26
CA HIS A 113 9.31 -0.95 2.00
C HIS A 113 9.98 0.43 2.12
N HIS A 114 9.63 1.21 3.13
CA HIS A 114 10.43 2.34 3.60
C HIS A 114 11.10 1.93 4.90
N TYR A 115 12.23 1.22 4.82
CA TYR A 115 12.99 0.86 6.00
C TYR A 115 13.47 2.15 6.69
N ASN A 116 12.86 2.48 7.81
CA ASN A 116 13.24 3.59 8.66
C ASN A 116 13.21 3.08 10.09
N SER A 117 14.27 3.34 10.87
CA SER A 117 14.45 2.83 12.25
C SER A 117 13.29 3.19 13.19
N ASP A 118 12.47 4.16 12.80
CA ASP A 118 11.31 4.66 13.56
C ASP A 118 9.99 3.96 13.21
N LEU A 119 9.90 3.07 12.22
CA LEU A 119 8.61 2.50 11.77
C LEU A 119 7.79 1.90 12.93
N MET A 120 8.43 1.17 13.85
CA MET A 120 7.75 0.62 15.02
C MET A 120 7.24 1.70 15.98
N ARG A 121 8.00 2.80 16.15
CA ARG A 121 7.55 3.98 16.89
C ARG A 121 6.36 4.64 16.19
N MET A 122 6.39 4.73 14.86
CA MET A 122 5.31 5.34 14.07
C MET A 122 4.02 4.51 14.13
N VAL A 123 4.11 3.18 14.01
CA VAL A 123 2.97 2.27 14.12
C VAL A 123 2.36 2.33 15.52
N SER A 124 3.18 2.32 16.57
CA SER A 124 2.69 2.37 17.95
C SER A 124 2.03 3.71 18.30
N SER A 125 2.60 4.83 17.85
CA SER A 125 1.98 6.16 18.00
C SER A 125 0.71 6.32 17.15
N SER A 126 0.62 5.61 16.03
CA SER A 126 -0.57 5.64 15.18
C SER A 126 -1.76 4.85 15.75
N LYS A 127 -1.62 4.14 16.89
CA LYS A 127 -2.65 3.22 17.43
C LYS A 127 -4.03 3.86 17.55
N ARG A 128 -4.12 5.07 18.13
CA ARG A 128 -5.40 5.79 18.29
C ARG A 128 -6.03 6.16 16.95
N GLN A 129 -5.23 6.58 15.97
CA GLN A 129 -5.71 6.93 14.64
C GLN A 129 -6.13 5.67 13.89
N LEU A 130 -5.37 4.58 14.02
CA LEU A 130 -5.70 3.27 13.48
C LEU A 130 -7.02 2.78 14.03
N GLU A 131 -7.27 2.83 15.35
CA GLU A 131 -8.56 2.47 15.95
C GLU A 131 -9.71 3.27 15.34
N ASN A 132 -9.54 4.59 15.18
CA ASN A 132 -10.54 5.45 14.53
C ASN A 132 -10.77 5.11 13.06
N ILE A 133 -9.71 4.81 12.29
CA ILE A 133 -9.81 4.39 10.89
C ILE A 133 -10.43 3.00 10.78
N PHE A 134 -10.02 2.04 11.62
CA PHE A 134 -10.60 0.70 11.68
C PHE A 134 -12.10 0.79 11.99
N HIS A 135 -12.52 1.59 12.96
CA HIS A 135 -13.95 1.80 13.21
C HIS A 135 -14.69 2.35 11.98
N ARG A 136 -14.10 3.34 11.27
CA ARG A 136 -14.69 3.91 10.04
C ARG A 136 -14.66 2.96 8.84
N MET A 137 -13.60 2.18 8.68
CA MET A 137 -13.42 1.21 7.60
C MET A 137 -14.29 -0.01 7.83
N LEU A 138 -14.38 -0.55 9.05
CA LEU A 138 -15.34 -1.59 9.42
C LEU A 138 -16.75 -1.08 9.13
N PHE A 139 -17.11 0.14 9.51
CA PHE A 139 -18.42 0.70 9.17
C PHE A 139 -18.69 0.75 7.65
N ARG A 140 -17.69 1.10 6.82
CA ARG A 140 -17.82 1.09 5.35
C ARG A 140 -17.84 -0.31 4.74
N ILE A 141 -17.01 -1.23 5.22
CA ILE A 141 -16.94 -2.63 4.76
C ILE A 141 -18.21 -3.39 5.15
N PHE A 142 -18.71 -3.19 6.37
CA PHE A 142 -20.00 -3.74 6.80
C PHE A 142 -21.16 -3.13 6.01
N ARG A 143 -21.14 -1.82 5.70
CA ARG A 143 -22.18 -1.20 4.87
C ARG A 143 -22.16 -1.67 3.41
N MET A 144 -20.99 -2.05 2.88
CA MET A 144 -20.89 -2.65 1.54
C MET A 144 -21.32 -4.13 1.49
N ARG A 145 -21.20 -4.87 2.60
CA ARG A 145 -21.69 -6.28 2.67
C ARG A 145 -23.20 -6.40 2.83
N TYR A 146 -23.90 -5.35 3.28
CA TYR A 146 -25.37 -5.36 3.42
C TYR A 146 -26.14 -4.82 2.20
N ILE A 147 -25.47 -4.22 1.20
CA ILE A 147 -26.13 -3.78 -0.06
C ILE A 147 -26.07 -4.88 -1.13
N ALA A 148 -25.36 -5.99 -0.89
CA ALA A 148 -25.32 -7.14 -1.79
C ALA A 148 -26.33 -8.26 -1.42
N PHE A 149 -27.24 -8.00 -0.47
CA PHE A 149 -28.29 -8.95 -0.03
C PHE A 149 -29.69 -8.31 0.11
N LEU A 150 -29.93 -7.19 -0.61
CA LEU A 150 -31.26 -6.65 -0.92
C LEU A 150 -31.28 -6.30 -2.41
#